data_AF-A0A1R3X684-F1
#
_entry.id   AF-A0A1R3X684-F1
#
_cell.length_a   1.000
_cell.length_b   1.000
_cell.length_c   1.000
_cell.angle_alpha   90.00
_cell.angle_beta   90.00
_cell.angle_gamma   90.00
#
_symmetry.space_group_name_H-M   'P 1'
#
loop_
_entity.id
_entity.type
_entity.pdbx_description
1 polymer ?
#
loop_
_entity_poly.entity_id
_entity_poly.type
_entity_poly.pdbx_seq_one_letter_code
_entity_poly.pdbx_strand_id
1 'polypeptide(L)'
;MKIRNWKNPIVWLVMLLVSGCVEPYFPEVKESTSNFLVVNGFLNANGRTSIQLLRSQSLNETEAPPAEESATVVVESENGERYGLHETGYGTYTHPNLQLSTDTKYRLYIRTKNGNEYASDFVEVKTSPVIEDVNWKAEDGEVKIYVSSQDLNNKTHYYKWEYEQTWQFRTAFYSVFIYENGQIRQRLPDDSPIYVCWKSENSTRVEIGSSVKLSEDRISNYRLLSIPYNSEKVSMKYSILVKQYALTREAYEYLEMLKKNTENIGTLFDPLPSQLTSNIRSLSNPDEKVIGYISATTMETKRIFVDSRDLPRDWRLYYPTCEIDTVMNNMLHERFEGGSLVPVDAIYGSTPDPIGYTAAARPCVDCTVQGTNVKPAFWE
;
A
#
# COMPACT_ATOMS: atom_id res chain seq x y z
N MET A 1 54.83 -20.96 14.37
CA MET A 1 54.52 -19.52 14.25
C MET A 1 54.17 -19.01 15.65
N LYS A 2 55.03 -18.17 16.26
CA LYS A 2 54.94 -17.79 17.68
C LYS A 2 53.74 -16.87 17.92
N ILE A 3 52.78 -17.32 18.72
CA ILE A 3 51.67 -16.48 19.23
C ILE A 3 52.24 -15.57 20.32
N ARG A 4 52.19 -14.26 20.09
CA ARG A 4 52.72 -13.23 20.98
C ARG A 4 51.71 -12.98 22.10
N ASN A 5 52.13 -13.30 23.33
CA ASN A 5 51.37 -13.11 24.57
C ASN A 5 50.96 -11.64 24.78
N TRP A 6 49.67 -11.35 24.64
CA TRP A 6 49.09 -10.04 24.98
C TRP A 6 48.70 -10.05 26.47
N LYS A 7 49.70 -9.93 27.36
CA LYS A 7 49.51 -9.86 28.84
C LYS A 7 49.30 -8.43 29.34
N ASN A 8 48.44 -7.64 28.70
CA ASN A 8 48.04 -6.34 29.25
C ASN A 8 46.59 -6.41 29.77
N PRO A 9 46.38 -6.72 31.08
CA PRO A 9 45.04 -6.76 31.67
C PRO A 9 44.30 -5.41 31.57
N ILE A 10 45.04 -4.31 31.38
CA ILE A 10 44.50 -2.97 31.13
C ILE A 10 43.73 -2.91 29.80
N VAL A 11 44.16 -3.62 28.76
CA VAL A 11 43.46 -3.62 27.45
C VAL A 11 42.12 -4.34 27.57
N TRP A 12 42.06 -5.43 28.33
CA TRP A 12 40.82 -6.14 28.64
C TRP A 12 39.87 -5.32 29.51
N LEU A 13 40.40 -4.58 30.49
CA LEU A 13 39.62 -3.68 31.34
C LEU A 13 39.04 -2.49 30.55
N VAL A 14 39.82 -1.92 29.61
CA VAL A 14 39.36 -0.84 28.73
C VAL A 14 38.29 -1.34 27.75
N MET A 15 38.40 -2.57 27.22
CA MET A 15 37.37 -3.18 26.37
C MET A 15 36.03 -3.40 27.11
N LEU A 16 36.09 -3.70 28.41
CA LEU A 16 34.90 -3.86 29.29
C LEU A 16 34.23 -2.53 29.64
N LEU A 17 34.95 -1.41 29.57
CA LEU A 17 34.40 -0.07 29.81
C LEU A 17 33.70 0.54 28.58
N VAL A 18 33.87 -0.06 27.39
CA VAL A 18 33.18 0.38 26.15
C VAL A 18 31.92 -0.44 25.85
N SER A 19 31.60 -1.46 26.65
CA SER A 19 30.33 -2.19 26.56
C SER A 19 29.22 -1.43 27.28
N GLY A 20 28.92 -0.22 26.81
CA GLY A 20 27.69 0.47 27.17
C GLY A 20 26.58 0.01 26.24
N CYS A 21 25.62 -0.76 26.76
CA CYS A 21 24.35 -0.96 26.05
C CYS A 21 23.63 0.39 26.04
N VAL A 22 23.25 0.87 24.86
CA VAL A 22 22.35 2.02 24.74
C VAL A 22 20.98 1.51 25.16
N GLU A 23 20.54 1.90 26.35
CA GLU A 23 19.16 1.65 26.77
C GLU A 23 18.23 2.59 26.00
N PRO A 24 17.21 2.08 25.30
CA PRO A 24 16.22 2.93 24.67
C PRO A 24 15.49 3.72 25.76
N TYR A 25 15.59 5.05 25.70
CA TYR A 25 14.82 5.91 26.58
C TYR A 25 13.37 5.93 26.10
N PHE A 26 12.48 5.31 26.88
CA PHE A 26 11.04 5.45 26.70
C PHE A 26 10.58 6.57 27.64
N PRO A 27 10.33 7.80 27.14
CA PRO A 27 9.76 8.84 27.97
C PRO A 27 8.44 8.36 28.57
N GLU A 28 8.15 8.75 29.81
CA GLU A 28 6.82 8.59 30.39
C GLU A 28 5.83 9.41 29.56
N VAL A 29 5.16 8.76 28.62
CA VAL A 29 4.09 9.36 27.84
C VAL A 29 2.93 9.57 28.81
N LYS A 30 2.61 10.82 29.14
CA LYS A 30 1.36 11.12 29.85
C LYS A 30 0.23 10.51 29.03
N GLU A 31 -0.52 9.57 29.62
CA GLU A 31 -1.74 9.03 29.02
C GLU A 31 -2.74 10.18 28.82
N SER A 32 -2.66 10.85 27.67
CA SER A 32 -3.73 11.71 27.19
C SER A 32 -4.78 10.80 26.57
N THR A 33 -6.05 11.07 26.85
CA THR A 33 -7.20 10.42 26.20
C THR A 33 -7.00 10.38 24.68
N SER A 34 -6.59 9.21 24.18
CA SER A 34 -6.23 8.98 22.79
C SER A 34 -7.46 8.56 21.99
N ASN A 35 -8.54 9.34 22.01
CA ASN A 35 -9.81 8.99 21.33
C ASN A 35 -10.32 10.11 20.40
N PHE A 36 -9.42 10.76 19.68
CA PHE A 36 -9.74 11.80 18.70
C PHE A 36 -10.40 11.19 17.47
N LEU A 37 -11.35 11.92 16.87
CA LEU A 37 -11.90 11.56 15.57
C LEU A 37 -10.81 11.72 14.49
N VAL A 38 -10.64 10.68 13.68
CA VAL A 38 -9.74 10.64 12.54
C VAL A 38 -10.57 10.55 11.26
N VAL A 39 -10.41 11.50 10.36
CA VAL A 39 -11.15 11.57 9.09
C VAL A 39 -10.18 11.43 7.93
N ASN A 40 -10.32 10.34 7.18
CA ASN A 40 -9.49 10.03 6.02
C ASN A 40 -10.34 10.02 4.75
N GLY A 41 -9.91 10.74 3.71
CA GLY A 41 -10.57 10.75 2.41
C GLY A 41 -10.65 12.15 1.81
N PHE A 42 -11.33 12.25 0.68
CA PHE A 42 -11.55 13.51 -0.04
C PHE A 42 -12.91 13.46 -0.76
N LEU A 43 -13.43 14.62 -1.12
CA LEU A 43 -14.65 14.74 -1.90
C LEU A 43 -14.31 14.64 -3.39
N ASN A 44 -14.72 13.54 -4.02
CA ASN A 44 -14.49 13.30 -5.44
C ASN A 44 -15.62 13.90 -6.27
N ALA A 45 -15.30 14.91 -7.09
CA ALA A 45 -16.27 15.65 -7.88
C ALA A 45 -16.74 14.90 -9.15
N ASN A 46 -15.93 13.99 -9.69
CA ASN A 46 -16.22 13.25 -10.93
C ASN A 46 -16.28 11.72 -10.75
N GLY A 47 -16.41 11.23 -9.51
CA GLY A 47 -16.42 9.80 -9.23
C GLY A 47 -16.85 9.45 -7.81
N ARG A 48 -16.56 8.22 -7.40
CA ARG A 48 -16.88 7.73 -6.06
C ARG A 48 -16.12 8.53 -5.01
N THR A 49 -16.86 9.02 -4.02
CA THR A 49 -16.32 9.59 -2.78
C THR A 49 -16.31 8.49 -1.71
N SER A 50 -15.21 8.42 -0.96
CA SER A 50 -15.04 7.49 0.16
C SER A 50 -14.39 8.24 1.32
N ILE A 51 -15.08 8.29 2.45
CA ILE A 51 -14.63 8.91 3.69
C ILE A 51 -14.58 7.83 4.76
N GLN A 52 -13.42 7.60 5.35
CA GLN A 52 -13.23 6.69 6.46
C GLN A 52 -13.12 7.47 7.77
N LEU A 53 -13.93 7.08 8.74
CA LEU A 53 -13.96 7.62 10.09
C LEU A 53 -13.41 6.58 11.06
N LEU A 54 -12.34 6.94 11.76
CA LEU A 54 -11.70 6.11 12.78
C LEU A 54 -11.56 6.91 14.08
N ARG A 55 -11.22 6.22 15.15
CA ARG A 55 -10.74 6.83 16.39
C ARG A 55 -9.26 6.56 16.55
N SER A 56 -8.54 7.56 17.06
CA SER A 56 -7.15 7.34 17.48
C SER A 56 -7.12 6.30 18.60
N GLN A 57 -5.93 5.75 18.87
CA GLN A 57 -5.69 4.84 19.98
C GLN A 57 -4.30 5.10 20.57
N SER A 58 -3.98 4.50 21.70
CA SER A 58 -2.66 4.63 22.31
C SER A 58 -1.59 3.94 21.47
N LEU A 59 -0.34 4.41 21.54
CA LEU A 59 0.80 3.83 20.80
C LEU A 59 1.09 2.37 21.20
N ASN A 60 0.71 1.96 22.41
CA ASN A 60 0.93 0.61 22.91
C ASN A 60 -0.16 -0.39 22.46
N GLU A 61 -1.23 0.09 21.82
CA GLU A 61 -2.30 -0.77 21.32
C GLU A 61 -1.90 -1.37 19.97
N THR A 62 -1.93 -2.70 19.88
CA THR A 62 -1.54 -3.46 18.69
C THR A 62 -2.71 -3.82 17.78
N GLU A 63 -3.94 -3.58 18.22
CA GLU A 63 -5.15 -3.80 17.42
C GLU A 63 -5.35 -2.68 16.39
N ALA A 64 -6.25 -2.90 15.43
CA ALA A 64 -6.58 -1.88 14.46
C ALA A 64 -7.33 -0.71 15.13
N PRO A 65 -7.09 0.55 14.68
CA PRO A 65 -7.84 1.72 15.16
C PRO A 65 -9.36 1.49 15.13
N PRO A 66 -10.09 1.82 16.22
CA PRO A 66 -11.52 1.61 16.26
C PRO A 66 -12.24 2.39 15.14
N ALA A 67 -13.19 1.75 14.48
CA ALA A 67 -14.03 2.39 13.47
C ALA A 67 -15.13 3.24 14.12
N GLU A 68 -15.38 4.44 13.56
CA GLU A 68 -16.56 5.25 13.95
C GLU A 68 -17.74 4.88 13.04
N GLU A 69 -18.51 3.90 13.49
CA GLU A 69 -19.64 3.33 12.76
C GLU A 69 -20.98 4.00 13.09
N SER A 70 -21.98 3.84 12.20
CA SER A 70 -23.33 4.39 12.36
C SER A 70 -23.40 5.92 12.50
N ALA A 71 -22.40 6.64 11.98
CA ALA A 71 -22.43 8.10 11.89
C ALA A 71 -23.30 8.56 10.71
N THR A 72 -23.90 9.73 10.84
CA THR A 72 -24.50 10.45 9.72
C THR A 72 -23.42 11.29 9.05
N VAL A 73 -23.04 10.95 7.83
CA VAL A 73 -22.01 11.66 7.05
C VAL A 73 -22.66 12.32 5.84
N VAL A 74 -22.46 13.62 5.69
CA VAL A 74 -23.12 14.44 4.67
C VAL A 74 -22.11 15.40 4.04
N VAL A 75 -22.14 15.54 2.72
CA VAL A 75 -21.47 16.62 2.02
C VAL A 75 -22.45 17.77 1.84
N GLU A 76 -22.07 18.97 2.24
CA GLU A 76 -22.92 20.15 2.19
C GLU A 76 -22.31 21.19 1.24
N SER A 77 -23.15 21.72 0.36
CA SER A 77 -22.86 22.88 -0.47
C SER A 77 -23.06 24.16 0.32
N GLU A 78 -22.31 25.22 0.01
CA GLU A 78 -22.56 26.56 0.57
C GLU A 78 -23.94 27.12 0.16
N ASN A 79 -24.53 26.58 -0.91
CA ASN A 79 -25.88 26.91 -1.38
C ASN A 79 -26.99 26.09 -0.68
N GLY A 80 -26.65 25.23 0.28
CA GLY A 80 -27.60 24.48 1.10
C GLY A 80 -27.97 23.08 0.59
N GLU A 81 -27.46 22.66 -0.58
CA GLU A 81 -27.63 21.29 -1.07
C GLU A 81 -26.85 20.29 -0.20
N ARG A 82 -27.39 19.09 -0.02
CA ARG A 82 -26.84 18.06 0.87
C ARG A 82 -26.82 16.69 0.18
N TYR A 83 -25.69 15.99 0.31
CA TYR A 83 -25.50 14.64 -0.22
C TYR A 83 -25.11 13.71 0.92
N GLY A 84 -25.98 12.74 1.23
CA GLY A 84 -25.69 11.75 2.27
C GLY A 84 -24.73 10.67 1.77
N LEU A 85 -23.75 10.30 2.58
CA LEU A 85 -22.88 9.15 2.31
C LEU A 85 -23.43 7.92 3.04
N HIS A 86 -23.32 6.75 2.39
CA HIS A 86 -23.77 5.47 2.93
C HIS A 86 -22.62 4.67 3.51
N GLU A 87 -22.81 4.15 4.72
CA GLU A 87 -21.83 3.28 5.37
C GLU A 87 -21.70 1.94 4.63
N THR A 88 -20.46 1.54 4.35
CA THR A 88 -20.11 0.26 3.70
C THR A 88 -19.36 -0.69 4.62
N GLY A 89 -19.16 -0.31 5.89
CA GLY A 89 -18.47 -1.08 6.93
C GLY A 89 -17.10 -0.53 7.30
N TYR A 90 -16.59 -0.93 8.47
CA TYR A 90 -15.29 -0.51 9.01
C TYR A 90 -15.12 1.02 9.04
N GLY A 91 -16.19 1.73 9.41
CA GLY A 91 -16.22 3.20 9.47
C GLY A 91 -16.08 3.89 8.11
N THR A 92 -16.28 3.18 6.99
CA THR A 92 -16.19 3.75 5.64
C THR A 92 -17.57 4.16 5.14
N TYR A 93 -17.68 5.40 4.67
CA TYR A 93 -18.89 6.02 4.15
C TYR A 93 -18.66 6.46 2.70
N THR A 94 -19.57 6.10 1.79
CA THR A 94 -19.37 6.30 0.36
C THR A 94 -20.56 6.95 -0.34
N HIS A 95 -20.26 7.70 -1.40
CA HIS A 95 -21.26 8.16 -2.37
C HIS A 95 -20.78 7.79 -3.78
N PRO A 96 -21.62 7.19 -4.64
CA PRO A 96 -21.18 6.67 -5.93
C PRO A 96 -20.69 7.77 -6.88
N ASN A 97 -21.33 8.94 -6.89
CA ASN A 97 -20.90 10.09 -7.66
C ASN A 97 -21.57 11.37 -7.15
N LEU A 98 -20.82 12.29 -6.55
CA LEU A 98 -21.37 13.55 -6.00
C LEU A 98 -21.65 14.62 -7.06
N GLN A 99 -21.01 14.55 -8.24
CA GLN A 99 -21.15 15.54 -9.32
C GLN A 99 -21.01 17.00 -8.83
N LEU A 100 -19.97 17.27 -8.02
CA LEU A 100 -19.76 18.58 -7.41
C LEU A 100 -19.40 19.64 -8.46
N SER A 101 -20.02 20.82 -8.36
CA SER A 101 -19.69 21.96 -9.22
C SER A 101 -18.35 22.59 -8.82
N THR A 102 -17.58 23.08 -9.78
CA THR A 102 -16.33 23.82 -9.51
C THR A 102 -16.55 25.26 -9.07
N ASP A 103 -17.77 25.78 -9.24
CA ASP A 103 -18.11 27.17 -8.90
C ASP A 103 -18.69 27.32 -7.48
N THR A 104 -18.74 26.22 -6.74
CA THR A 104 -19.36 26.13 -5.40
C THR A 104 -18.38 25.52 -4.42
N LYS A 105 -18.41 25.99 -3.16
CA LYS A 105 -17.66 25.37 -2.07
C LYS A 105 -18.47 24.32 -1.35
N TYR A 106 -17.78 23.28 -0.90
CA TYR A 106 -18.38 22.16 -0.19
C TYR A 106 -17.67 21.88 1.13
N ARG A 107 -18.38 21.31 2.09
CA ARG A 107 -17.79 20.82 3.34
C ARG A 107 -18.30 19.43 3.67
N LEU A 108 -17.55 18.73 4.51
CA LEU A 108 -18.01 17.50 5.14
C LEU A 108 -18.65 17.82 6.49
N TYR A 109 -19.84 17.29 6.73
CA TYR A 109 -20.53 17.30 8.01
C TYR A 109 -20.66 15.86 8.52
N ILE A 110 -20.38 15.66 9.81
CA ILE A 110 -20.42 14.37 10.48
C ILE A 110 -21.21 14.54 11.77
N ARG A 111 -22.20 13.67 12.00
CA ARG A 111 -22.82 13.46 13.31
C ARG A 111 -22.62 12.02 13.74
N THR A 112 -21.82 11.82 14.78
CA THR A 112 -21.54 10.50 15.36
C THR A 112 -22.79 9.88 15.96
N LYS A 113 -22.76 8.55 16.20
CA LYS A 113 -23.85 7.83 16.88
C LYS A 113 -24.19 8.41 18.26
N ASN A 114 -23.17 8.92 18.95
CA ASN A 114 -23.32 9.51 20.29
C ASN A 114 -23.80 10.98 20.25
N GLY A 115 -24.06 11.54 19.07
CA GLY A 115 -24.61 12.88 18.90
C GLY A 115 -23.57 14.00 18.80
N ASN A 116 -22.27 13.70 18.89
CA ASN A 116 -21.22 14.70 18.65
C ASN A 116 -21.18 15.06 17.17
N GLU A 117 -21.10 16.37 16.89
CA GLU A 117 -21.14 16.94 15.55
C GLU A 117 -19.80 17.56 15.18
N TYR A 118 -19.41 17.39 13.92
CA TYR A 118 -18.17 17.89 13.36
C TYR A 118 -18.43 18.45 11.96
N ALA A 119 -17.68 19.48 11.59
CA ALA A 119 -17.73 20.02 10.24
C ALA A 119 -16.33 20.41 9.77
N SER A 120 -16.03 20.12 8.51
CA SER A 120 -14.91 20.76 7.83
C SER A 120 -15.23 22.21 7.49
N ASP A 121 -14.20 22.98 7.22
CA ASP A 121 -14.35 24.24 6.50
C ASP A 121 -14.87 23.98 5.08
N PHE A 122 -15.48 25.01 4.49
CA PHE A 122 -15.88 25.00 3.09
C PHE A 122 -14.62 25.07 2.22
N VAL A 123 -14.46 24.08 1.34
CA VAL A 123 -13.33 23.93 0.44
C VAL A 123 -13.76 24.09 -1.01
N GLU A 124 -12.86 24.68 -1.80
CA GLU A 124 -13.01 24.81 -3.25
C GLU A 124 -12.76 23.45 -3.93
N VAL A 125 -13.51 23.20 -5.01
CA VAL A 125 -13.32 22.00 -5.83
C VAL A 125 -12.23 22.27 -6.88
N LYS A 126 -11.12 21.52 -6.80
CA LYS A 126 -10.04 21.61 -7.79
C LYS A 126 -10.23 20.60 -8.92
N THR A 127 -10.23 21.08 -10.16
CA THR A 127 -10.17 20.19 -11.34
C THR A 127 -8.73 19.73 -11.56
N SER A 128 -8.49 18.43 -11.43
CA SER A 128 -7.20 17.83 -11.78
C SER A 128 -6.97 17.94 -13.29
N PRO A 129 -5.79 18.40 -13.74
CA PRO A 129 -5.46 18.35 -15.15
C PRO A 129 -5.20 16.90 -15.58
N VAL A 130 -5.37 16.65 -16.87
CA VAL A 130 -5.12 15.34 -17.47
C VAL A 130 -3.66 14.93 -17.24
N ILE A 131 -3.45 13.64 -16.97
CA ILE A 131 -2.11 13.06 -16.91
C ILE A 131 -1.57 12.97 -18.34
N GLU A 132 -0.59 13.83 -18.68
CA GLU A 132 0.05 13.82 -20.00
C GLU A 132 0.68 12.46 -20.27
N ASP A 133 1.49 12.00 -19.32
CA ASP A 133 2.23 10.77 -19.47
C ASP A 133 2.45 10.02 -18.15
N VAL A 134 2.41 8.69 -18.27
CA VAL A 134 2.95 7.78 -17.27
C VAL A 134 3.88 6.85 -18.05
N ASN A 135 5.15 6.87 -17.72
CA ASN A 135 6.15 6.05 -18.39
C ASN A 135 7.06 5.37 -17.38
N TRP A 136 7.92 4.49 -17.87
CA TRP A 136 8.90 3.80 -17.05
C TRP A 136 10.25 3.73 -17.73
N LYS A 137 11.31 3.62 -16.93
CA LYS A 137 12.68 3.34 -17.38
C LYS A 137 13.33 2.31 -16.47
N ALA A 138 14.07 1.39 -17.08
CA ALA A 138 14.95 0.47 -16.38
C ALA A 138 16.35 1.08 -16.31
N GLU A 139 16.76 1.55 -15.14
CA GLU A 139 18.05 2.20 -14.90
C GLU A 139 18.50 1.97 -13.46
N ASP A 140 19.82 1.91 -13.24
CA ASP A 140 20.43 1.70 -11.91
C ASP A 140 19.95 0.43 -11.17
N GLY A 141 19.54 -0.61 -11.92
CA GLY A 141 18.99 -1.84 -11.33
C GLY A 141 17.57 -1.69 -10.78
N GLU A 142 16.83 -0.65 -11.22
CA GLU A 142 15.45 -0.39 -10.81
C GLU A 142 14.55 -0.08 -12.02
N VAL A 143 13.31 -0.54 -11.96
CA VAL A 143 12.24 -0.02 -12.83
C VAL A 143 11.68 1.21 -12.15
N LYS A 144 11.99 2.38 -12.70
CA LYS A 144 11.52 3.68 -12.21
C LYS A 144 10.31 4.11 -13.03
N ILE A 145 9.25 4.49 -12.34
CA ILE A 145 7.98 4.93 -12.94
C ILE A 145 7.86 6.42 -12.76
N TYR A 146 7.53 7.11 -13.84
CA TYR A 146 7.46 8.56 -13.90
C TYR A 146 6.06 9.02 -14.32
N VAL A 147 5.61 10.14 -13.75
CA VAL A 147 4.38 10.83 -14.13
C VAL A 147 4.68 12.25 -14.59
N SER A 148 4.00 12.68 -15.65
CA SER A 148 4.05 14.05 -16.16
C SER A 148 2.64 14.59 -16.37
N SER A 149 2.44 15.86 -16.03
CA SER A 149 1.15 16.55 -16.08
C SER A 149 1.36 18.04 -16.35
N GLN A 150 0.40 18.66 -17.04
CA GLN A 150 0.42 20.08 -17.34
C GLN A 150 -0.98 20.68 -17.24
N ASP A 151 -1.09 21.86 -16.64
CA ASP A 151 -2.30 22.67 -16.68
C ASP A 151 -2.06 23.95 -17.47
N LEU A 152 -2.55 23.97 -18.71
CA LEU A 152 -2.42 25.11 -19.61
C LEU A 152 -3.16 26.36 -19.12
N ASN A 153 -4.11 26.21 -18.19
CA ASN A 153 -4.84 27.34 -17.61
C ASN A 153 -4.18 27.88 -16.35
N ASN A 154 -3.10 27.24 -15.87
CA ASN A 154 -2.32 27.67 -14.71
C ASN A 154 -3.21 27.83 -13.46
N LYS A 155 -4.11 26.86 -13.23
CA LYS A 155 -5.05 26.84 -12.10
C LYS A 155 -4.67 25.82 -11.03
N THR A 156 -3.66 24.98 -11.25
CA THR A 156 -3.37 23.81 -10.41
C THR A 156 -1.89 23.69 -10.05
N HIS A 157 -1.43 24.42 -9.03
CA HIS A 157 0.00 24.42 -8.71
C HIS A 157 0.50 23.30 -7.77
N TYR A 158 -0.42 22.50 -7.24
CA TYR A 158 -0.14 21.51 -6.21
C TYR A 158 -0.82 20.19 -6.56
N TYR A 159 -0.08 19.10 -6.44
CA TYR A 159 -0.47 17.80 -6.94
C TYR A 159 -0.25 16.73 -5.87
N LYS A 160 -1.13 15.72 -5.88
CA LYS A 160 -0.98 14.46 -5.15
C LYS A 160 -1.14 13.30 -6.13
N TRP A 161 -0.36 12.26 -5.91
CA TRP A 161 -0.51 11.00 -6.61
C TRP A 161 -0.76 9.86 -5.63
N GLU A 162 -1.63 8.96 -6.05
CA GLU A 162 -1.79 7.63 -5.48
C GLU A 162 -1.66 6.62 -6.60
N TYR A 163 -1.43 5.36 -6.26
CA TYR A 163 -1.41 4.31 -7.28
C TYR A 163 -1.92 2.98 -6.76
N GLU A 164 -2.52 2.22 -7.66
CA GLU A 164 -2.82 0.80 -7.46
C GLU A 164 -1.88 -0.01 -8.34
N GLN A 165 -1.15 -0.93 -7.72
CA GLN A 165 -0.22 -1.80 -8.43
C GLN A 165 -0.72 -3.24 -8.40
N THR A 166 -0.57 -3.93 -9.50
CA THR A 166 -0.88 -5.35 -9.62
C THR A 166 0.21 -6.03 -10.41
N TRP A 167 0.70 -7.19 -9.96
CA TRP A 167 1.71 -7.95 -10.69
C TRP A 167 1.32 -9.41 -10.82
N GLN A 168 1.75 -9.99 -11.93
CA GLN A 168 1.72 -11.41 -12.17
C GLN A 168 2.99 -12.03 -11.60
N PHE A 169 2.84 -13.15 -10.88
CA PHE A 169 3.95 -13.92 -10.34
C PHE A 169 3.67 -15.41 -10.47
N ARG A 170 4.70 -16.22 -10.25
CA ARG A 170 4.63 -17.68 -10.26
C ARG A 170 5.35 -18.28 -9.06
N THR A 171 4.93 -19.49 -8.68
CA THR A 171 5.63 -20.25 -7.63
C THR A 171 6.93 -20.86 -8.14
N ALA A 172 7.75 -21.38 -7.22
CA ALA A 172 9.02 -22.03 -7.55
C ALA A 172 8.84 -23.28 -8.39
N PHE A 173 7.81 -24.06 -8.11
CA PHE A 173 7.59 -25.34 -8.75
C PHE A 173 6.21 -25.45 -9.39
N TYR A 174 6.18 -25.90 -10.63
CA TYR A 174 4.96 -26.28 -11.32
C TYR A 174 4.57 -27.70 -10.90
N SER A 175 3.44 -27.85 -10.23
CA SER A 175 2.92 -29.16 -9.83
C SER A 175 2.06 -29.74 -10.94
N VAL A 176 2.38 -30.97 -11.37
CA VAL A 176 1.57 -31.74 -12.32
C VAL A 176 0.62 -32.71 -11.63
N PHE A 177 0.67 -32.80 -10.30
CA PHE A 177 -0.10 -33.73 -9.48
C PHE A 177 -0.99 -33.02 -8.45
N ILE A 178 -2.04 -33.71 -8.02
CA ILE A 178 -2.89 -33.30 -6.90
C ILE A 178 -3.15 -34.52 -6.02
N TYR A 179 -3.09 -34.31 -4.71
CA TYR A 179 -3.42 -35.31 -3.71
C TYR A 179 -4.81 -35.05 -3.15
N GLU A 180 -5.75 -35.94 -3.44
CA GLU A 180 -7.16 -35.85 -3.02
C GLU A 180 -7.66 -37.25 -2.64
N ASN A 181 -8.45 -37.34 -1.56
CA ASN A 181 -9.08 -38.59 -1.13
C ASN A 181 -8.10 -39.77 -0.95
N GLY A 182 -6.89 -39.50 -0.45
CA GLY A 182 -5.90 -40.53 -0.22
C GLY A 182 -5.12 -40.98 -1.47
N GLN A 183 -5.34 -40.33 -2.61
CA GLN A 183 -4.75 -40.72 -3.89
C GLN A 183 -4.08 -39.55 -4.59
N ILE A 184 -3.02 -39.86 -5.33
CA ILE A 184 -2.39 -38.90 -6.25
C ILE A 184 -2.97 -39.13 -7.64
N ARG A 185 -3.40 -38.03 -8.27
CA ARG A 185 -3.79 -38.00 -9.67
C ARG A 185 -3.09 -36.85 -10.38
N GLN A 186 -2.98 -36.95 -11.70
CA GLN A 186 -2.51 -35.82 -12.50
C GLN A 186 -3.53 -34.67 -12.46
N ARG A 187 -3.02 -33.45 -12.58
CA ARG A 187 -3.84 -32.27 -12.77
C ARG A 187 -4.41 -32.25 -14.17
N LEU A 188 -5.69 -31.96 -14.26
CA LEU A 188 -6.45 -31.79 -15.49
C LEU A 188 -6.61 -30.29 -15.80
N PRO A 189 -6.91 -29.92 -17.06
CA PRO A 189 -7.14 -28.52 -17.43
C PRO A 189 -8.25 -27.82 -16.64
N ASP A 190 -9.22 -28.58 -16.14
CA ASP A 190 -10.35 -28.08 -15.34
C ASP A 190 -9.99 -27.89 -13.85
N ASP A 191 -8.83 -28.40 -13.40
CA ASP A 191 -8.37 -28.15 -12.04
C ASP A 191 -7.95 -26.68 -11.86
N SER A 192 -8.18 -26.15 -10.66
CA SER A 192 -7.81 -24.79 -10.31
C SER A 192 -6.32 -24.53 -10.60
N PRO A 193 -5.96 -23.50 -11.40
CA PRO A 193 -4.57 -23.17 -11.67
C PRO A 193 -3.94 -22.56 -10.42
N ILE A 194 -2.81 -23.11 -10.00
CA ILE A 194 -2.11 -22.70 -8.78
C ILE A 194 -0.67 -22.25 -9.02
N TYR A 195 -0.19 -22.24 -10.27
CA TYR A 195 1.18 -21.90 -10.61
C TYR A 195 1.40 -20.41 -10.86
N VAL A 196 0.41 -19.73 -11.44
CA VAL A 196 0.49 -18.32 -11.83
C VAL A 196 -0.67 -17.58 -11.18
N CYS A 197 -0.35 -16.51 -10.45
CA CYS A 197 -1.32 -15.68 -9.75
C CYS A 197 -1.04 -14.20 -9.96
N TRP A 198 -1.98 -13.39 -9.48
CA TRP A 198 -1.88 -11.95 -9.38
C TRP A 198 -1.94 -11.50 -7.93
N LYS A 199 -1.20 -10.45 -7.62
CA LYS A 199 -1.27 -9.76 -6.33
C LYS A 199 -1.42 -8.27 -6.56
N SER A 200 -2.24 -7.62 -5.74
CA SER A 200 -2.56 -6.19 -5.83
C SER A 200 -2.28 -5.48 -4.52
N GLU A 201 -1.74 -4.26 -4.61
CA GLU A 201 -1.47 -3.38 -3.48
C GLU A 201 -1.79 -1.93 -3.82
N ASN A 202 -2.19 -1.15 -2.82
CA ASN A 202 -2.37 0.30 -2.95
C ASN A 202 -1.11 1.04 -2.46
N SER A 203 -0.91 2.26 -2.94
CA SER A 203 0.14 3.15 -2.45
C SER A 203 -0.09 3.51 -0.98
N THR A 204 0.96 3.40 -0.17
CA THR A 204 0.96 3.79 1.25
C THR A 204 1.72 5.09 1.52
N ARG A 205 2.56 5.51 0.56
CA ARG A 205 3.38 6.72 0.66
C ARG A 205 2.60 7.96 0.24
N VAL A 206 2.92 9.09 0.86
CA VAL A 206 2.39 10.41 0.50
C VAL A 206 3.23 10.97 -0.65
N GLU A 207 2.75 10.81 -1.88
CA GLU A 207 3.40 11.35 -3.07
C GLU A 207 2.76 12.69 -3.47
N ILE A 208 3.50 13.78 -3.29
CA ILE A 208 3.05 15.16 -3.54
C ILE A 208 4.12 15.96 -4.29
N GLY A 209 3.69 16.91 -5.11
CA GLY A 209 4.58 17.78 -5.87
C GLY A 209 3.95 19.14 -6.17
N SER A 210 4.78 20.11 -6.56
CA SER A 210 4.31 21.47 -6.88
C SER A 210 5.03 22.06 -8.08
N SER A 211 4.31 22.88 -8.85
CA SER A 211 4.82 23.64 -9.98
C SER A 211 5.04 25.13 -9.63
N VAL A 212 4.77 25.56 -8.39
CA VAL A 212 4.86 26.97 -7.93
C VAL A 212 6.20 27.63 -8.23
N LYS A 213 7.30 26.87 -8.20
CA LYS A 213 8.66 27.37 -8.45
C LYS A 213 9.08 27.29 -9.91
N LEU A 214 8.20 26.85 -10.79
CA LEU A 214 8.45 26.68 -12.22
C LEU A 214 7.79 27.82 -12.99
N SER A 215 8.29 28.09 -14.20
CA SER A 215 7.73 29.13 -15.08
C SER A 215 6.37 28.74 -15.67
N GLU A 216 6.06 27.45 -15.67
CA GLU A 216 4.83 26.87 -16.21
C GLU A 216 4.23 25.93 -15.18
N ASP A 217 2.89 25.82 -15.18
CA ASP A 217 2.19 24.83 -14.37
C ASP A 217 2.33 23.42 -14.95
N ARG A 218 3.54 22.87 -14.78
CA ARG A 218 3.94 21.61 -15.38
C ARG A 218 4.78 20.79 -14.42
N ILE A 219 4.35 19.56 -14.18
CA ILE A 219 5.15 18.52 -13.53
C ILE A 219 5.74 17.63 -14.64
N SER A 220 7.05 17.57 -14.74
CA SER A 220 7.74 16.77 -15.76
C SER A 220 8.55 15.65 -15.11
N ASN A 221 8.27 14.41 -15.51
CA ASN A 221 8.97 13.19 -15.06
C ASN A 221 9.15 13.12 -13.54
N TYR A 222 8.08 13.38 -12.78
CA TYR A 222 8.10 13.13 -11.34
C TYR A 222 8.24 11.63 -11.11
N ARG A 223 9.29 11.22 -10.39
CA ARG A 223 9.54 9.80 -10.08
C ARG A 223 8.58 9.34 -8.99
N LEU A 224 7.56 8.58 -9.40
CA LEU A 224 6.49 8.11 -8.52
C LEU A 224 6.87 6.87 -7.72
N LEU A 225 7.54 5.91 -8.37
CA LEU A 225 7.90 4.63 -7.77
C LEU A 225 9.22 4.11 -8.34
N SER A 226 9.99 3.41 -7.53
CA SER A 226 11.18 2.65 -7.96
C SER A 226 11.03 1.21 -7.48
N ILE A 227 11.14 0.25 -8.40
CA ILE A 227 11.00 -1.18 -8.12
C ILE A 227 12.35 -1.85 -8.38
N PRO A 228 13.00 -2.46 -7.38
CA PRO A 228 14.31 -3.05 -7.55
C PRO A 228 14.24 -4.29 -8.45
N TYR A 229 15.32 -4.59 -9.17
CA TYR A 229 15.39 -5.71 -10.13
C TYR A 229 15.04 -7.07 -9.53
N ASN A 230 15.39 -7.29 -8.26
CA ASN A 230 15.12 -8.52 -7.52
C ASN A 230 13.73 -8.56 -6.90
N SER A 231 12.81 -7.67 -7.30
CA SER A 231 11.43 -7.70 -6.86
C SER A 231 10.60 -8.68 -7.68
N GLU A 232 9.78 -9.50 -6.99
CA GLU A 232 8.76 -10.32 -7.63
C GLU A 232 7.81 -9.49 -8.54
N LYS A 233 7.60 -8.21 -8.20
CA LYS A 233 6.69 -7.31 -8.91
C LYS A 233 7.00 -7.19 -10.40
N VAL A 234 8.27 -7.31 -10.77
CA VAL A 234 8.75 -7.21 -12.16
C VAL A 234 9.26 -8.55 -12.70
N SER A 235 8.90 -9.67 -12.05
CA SER A 235 9.33 -11.03 -12.45
C SER A 235 8.66 -11.53 -13.73
N MET A 236 7.43 -11.07 -14.02
CA MET A 236 6.67 -11.46 -15.21
C MET A 236 6.03 -10.26 -15.90
N LYS A 237 4.93 -9.74 -15.35
CA LYS A 237 4.23 -8.56 -15.88
C LYS A 237 3.68 -7.75 -14.72
N TYR A 238 3.89 -6.45 -14.80
CA TYR A 238 3.49 -5.48 -13.79
C TYR A 238 2.50 -4.49 -14.40
N SER A 239 1.53 -4.05 -13.60
CA SER A 239 0.60 -2.97 -13.93
C SER A 239 0.55 -1.96 -12.82
N ILE A 240 0.46 -0.69 -13.19
CA ILE A 240 0.22 0.41 -12.26
C ILE A 240 -0.89 1.31 -12.81
N LEU A 241 -1.87 1.62 -11.99
CA LEU A 241 -2.88 2.65 -12.22
C LEU A 241 -2.53 3.85 -11.36
N VAL A 242 -2.03 4.90 -12.00
CA VAL A 242 -1.75 6.18 -11.32
C VAL A 242 -3.05 6.97 -11.22
N LYS A 243 -3.31 7.53 -10.04
CA LYS A 243 -4.42 8.44 -9.74
C LYS A 243 -3.82 9.79 -9.37
N GLN A 244 -4.28 10.85 -10.03
CA GLN A 244 -3.80 12.21 -9.84
C GLN A 244 -4.90 13.11 -9.30
N TYR A 245 -4.51 13.97 -8.36
CA TYR A 245 -5.38 14.94 -7.70
C TYR A 245 -4.71 16.31 -7.68
N ALA A 246 -5.44 17.35 -8.07
CA ALA A 246 -5.05 18.73 -7.84
C ALA A 246 -5.46 19.16 -6.43
N LEU A 247 -4.56 19.87 -5.75
CA LEU A 247 -4.74 20.30 -4.37
C LEU A 247 -4.90 21.82 -4.27
N THR A 248 -5.57 22.26 -3.21
CA THR A 248 -5.38 23.63 -2.72
C THR A 248 -4.03 23.73 -2.02
N ARG A 249 -3.57 24.96 -1.78
CA ARG A 249 -2.30 25.19 -1.08
C ARG A 249 -2.34 24.60 0.32
N GLU A 250 -3.43 24.81 1.03
CA GLU A 250 -3.63 24.40 2.42
C GLU A 250 -3.65 22.86 2.53
N ALA A 251 -4.28 22.17 1.58
CA ALA A 251 -4.26 20.71 1.50
C ALA A 251 -2.85 20.17 1.22
N TYR A 252 -2.07 20.84 0.36
CA TYR A 252 -0.68 20.47 0.10
C TYR A 252 0.19 20.67 1.34
N GLU A 253 0.07 21.79 2.04
CA GLU A 253 0.80 22.07 3.28
C GLU A 253 0.47 21.06 4.38
N TYR A 254 -0.80 20.67 4.51
CA TYR A 254 -1.22 19.58 5.40
C TYR A 254 -0.52 18.26 5.07
N LEU A 255 -0.54 17.84 3.80
CA LEU A 255 0.10 16.59 3.37
C LEU A 255 1.62 16.63 3.49
N GLU A 256 2.24 17.80 3.28
CA GLU A 256 3.68 17.97 3.47
C GLU A 256 4.07 17.80 4.95
N MET A 257 3.28 18.38 5.87
CA MET A 257 3.47 18.15 7.31
C MET A 257 3.22 16.70 7.69
N LEU A 258 2.18 16.06 7.13
CA LEU A 258 1.90 14.65 7.37
C LEU A 258 3.08 13.78 6.93
N LYS A 259 3.59 13.99 5.71
CA LYS A 259 4.75 13.26 5.17
C LYS A 259 6.00 13.44 6.05
N LYS A 260 6.27 14.67 6.51
CA LYS A 260 7.38 14.94 7.45
C LYS A 260 7.22 14.18 8.76
N ASN A 261 5.98 14.10 9.28
CA ASN A 261 5.68 13.45 10.54
C ASN A 261 5.58 11.92 10.47
N THR A 262 5.43 11.31 9.30
CA THR A 262 5.20 9.84 9.18
C THR A 262 6.30 9.12 8.40
N GLU A 263 6.96 9.78 7.45
CA GLU A 263 7.96 9.15 6.58
C GLU A 263 9.40 9.58 6.90
N ASN A 264 9.59 10.74 7.53
CA ASN A 264 10.90 11.26 7.92
C ASN A 264 11.15 11.08 9.43
N ILE A 265 10.91 9.87 9.94
CA ILE A 265 11.17 9.50 11.33
C ILE A 265 12.19 8.35 11.37
N GLY A 266 13.25 8.50 12.16
CA GLY A 266 14.22 7.43 12.40
C GLY A 266 15.65 7.85 12.75
N THR A 267 15.98 9.14 12.78
CA THR A 267 17.32 9.64 13.13
C THR A 267 17.29 10.64 14.27
N LEU A 268 18.43 10.76 15.00
CA LEU A 268 18.61 11.71 16.10
C LEU A 268 18.43 13.18 15.68
N PHE A 269 18.52 13.47 14.38
CA PHE A 269 18.45 14.81 13.81
C PHE A 269 17.15 15.06 13.04
N ASP A 270 16.21 14.12 13.10
CA ASP A 270 14.92 14.33 12.43
C ASP A 270 14.14 15.44 13.14
N PRO A 271 13.42 16.27 12.39
CA PRO A 271 12.59 17.31 12.97
C PRO A 271 11.57 16.69 13.92
N LEU A 272 11.38 17.32 15.09
CA LEU A 272 10.32 16.91 16.01
C LEU A 272 8.96 17.00 15.29
N PRO A 273 8.06 16.01 15.50
CA PRO A 273 6.74 16.04 14.88
C PRO A 273 6.01 17.35 15.16
N SER A 274 5.58 18.04 14.11
CA SER A 274 4.81 19.28 14.23
C SER A 274 3.32 18.97 14.36
N GLN A 275 2.57 19.81 15.08
CA GLN A 275 1.12 19.64 15.17
C GLN A 275 0.48 19.79 13.78
N LEU A 276 -0.28 18.77 13.35
CA LEU A 276 -1.07 18.84 12.12
C LEU A 276 -2.27 19.77 12.33
N THR A 277 -2.44 20.75 11.45
CA THR A 277 -3.61 21.64 11.45
C THR A 277 -4.70 21.04 10.56
N SER A 278 -5.75 20.51 11.20
CA SER A 278 -6.95 20.01 10.52
C SER A 278 -7.86 21.17 10.09
N ASN A 279 -8.59 21.00 8.98
CA ASN A 279 -9.70 21.90 8.61
C ASN A 279 -11.05 21.41 9.13
N ILE A 280 -11.05 20.41 10.02
CA ILE A 280 -12.24 19.81 10.64
C ILE A 280 -12.28 20.18 12.11
N ARG A 281 -13.43 20.65 12.57
CA ARG A 281 -13.67 21.05 13.96
C ARG A 281 -14.88 20.36 14.54
N SER A 282 -14.82 20.08 15.83
CA SER A 282 -15.99 19.67 16.61
C SER A 282 -16.89 20.89 16.82
N LEU A 283 -18.16 20.75 16.45
CA LEU A 283 -19.22 21.73 16.72
C LEU A 283 -19.78 21.54 18.14
N SER A 284 -19.60 20.35 18.72
CA SER A 284 -20.04 20.02 20.07
C SER A 284 -19.02 20.41 21.15
N ASN A 285 -17.72 20.34 20.85
CA ASN A 285 -16.65 20.69 21.79
C ASN A 285 -15.49 21.41 21.08
N PRO A 286 -15.40 22.75 21.16
CA PRO A 286 -14.35 23.52 20.48
C PRO A 286 -12.90 23.16 20.86
N ASP A 287 -12.68 22.56 22.04
CA ASP A 287 -11.34 22.16 22.50
C ASP A 287 -10.95 20.75 22.02
N GLU A 288 -11.89 20.00 21.44
CA GLU A 288 -11.63 18.68 20.89
C GLU A 288 -10.81 18.77 19.61
N LYS A 289 -9.68 18.05 19.59
CA LYS A 289 -8.85 17.92 18.39
C LYS A 289 -9.44 16.87 17.45
N VAL A 290 -9.43 17.18 16.15
CA VAL A 290 -9.80 16.24 15.08
C VAL A 290 -8.59 16.09 14.16
N ILE A 291 -8.31 14.86 13.75
CA ILE A 291 -7.21 14.53 12.85
C ILE A 291 -7.80 14.29 11.47
N GLY A 292 -7.20 14.86 10.43
CA GLY A 292 -7.69 14.74 9.06
C GLY A 292 -7.70 16.07 8.33
N TYR A 293 -7.90 16.02 7.02
CA TYR A 293 -8.08 17.20 6.20
C TYR A 293 -8.98 16.86 5.01
N ILE A 294 -10.07 17.59 4.83
CA ILE A 294 -10.97 17.42 3.71
C ILE A 294 -10.58 18.35 2.57
N SER A 295 -10.44 17.78 1.38
CA SER A 295 -10.28 18.50 0.13
C SER A 295 -11.35 18.03 -0.86
N ALA A 296 -11.64 18.84 -1.88
CA ALA A 296 -12.55 18.48 -2.96
C ALA A 296 -11.84 18.59 -4.31
N THR A 297 -11.90 17.54 -5.13
CA THR A 297 -11.18 17.51 -6.40
C THR A 297 -11.76 16.49 -7.38
N THR A 298 -11.50 16.65 -8.68
CA THR A 298 -11.67 15.57 -9.66
C THR A 298 -10.47 14.63 -9.63
N MET A 299 -10.67 13.37 -10.00
CA MET A 299 -9.61 12.39 -10.12
C MET A 299 -9.32 12.08 -11.59
N GLU A 300 -8.06 12.15 -11.98
CA GLU A 300 -7.57 11.68 -13.28
C GLU A 300 -6.79 10.39 -13.10
N THR A 301 -6.90 9.46 -14.05
CA THR A 301 -6.23 8.15 -13.94
C THR A 301 -5.58 7.72 -15.23
N LYS A 302 -4.42 7.05 -15.13
CA LYS A 302 -3.72 6.47 -16.28
C LYS A 302 -3.06 5.16 -15.87
N ARG A 303 -3.31 4.09 -16.63
CA ARG A 303 -2.73 2.76 -16.41
C ARG A 303 -1.64 2.48 -17.43
N ILE A 304 -0.54 1.89 -16.97
CA ILE A 304 0.49 1.32 -17.83
C ILE A 304 0.87 -0.09 -17.39
N PHE A 305 1.60 -0.78 -18.26
CA PHE A 305 2.17 -2.08 -17.98
C PHE A 305 3.68 -2.06 -18.20
N VAL A 306 4.39 -2.88 -17.42
CA VAL A 306 5.80 -3.20 -17.62
C VAL A 306 5.87 -4.70 -17.78
N ASP A 307 6.26 -5.16 -18.97
CA ASP A 307 6.48 -6.57 -19.23
C ASP A 307 7.95 -6.91 -19.02
N SER A 308 8.25 -8.03 -18.36
CA SER A 308 9.62 -8.51 -18.18
C SER A 308 10.36 -8.71 -19.51
N ARG A 309 9.62 -8.94 -20.61
CA ARG A 309 10.17 -9.05 -21.97
C ARG A 309 10.67 -7.73 -22.53
N ASP A 310 10.18 -6.60 -22.02
CA ASP A 310 10.59 -5.25 -22.43
C ASP A 310 11.78 -4.71 -21.61
N LEU A 311 12.14 -5.40 -20.53
CA LEU A 311 13.29 -5.05 -19.70
C LEU A 311 14.62 -5.35 -20.44
N PRO A 312 15.72 -4.67 -20.05
CA PRO A 312 17.05 -4.94 -20.62
C PRO A 312 17.42 -6.43 -20.58
N ARG A 313 18.19 -6.91 -21.56
CA ARG A 313 18.54 -8.36 -21.66
C ARG A 313 19.38 -8.87 -20.49
N ASP A 314 20.13 -7.98 -19.86
CA ASP A 314 20.93 -8.24 -18.66
C ASP A 314 20.13 -8.11 -17.36
N TRP A 315 18.81 -7.84 -17.45
CA TRP A 315 17.93 -7.75 -16.30
C TRP A 315 17.85 -9.10 -15.58
N ARG A 316 18.26 -9.10 -14.31
CA ARG A 316 18.17 -10.28 -13.45
C ARG A 316 16.75 -10.39 -12.94
N LEU A 317 15.96 -11.28 -13.53
CA LEU A 317 14.61 -11.54 -13.04
C LEU A 317 14.64 -12.19 -11.66
N TYR A 318 13.65 -11.84 -10.84
CA TYR A 318 13.39 -12.54 -9.59
C TYR A 318 12.91 -13.97 -9.89
N TYR A 319 13.54 -14.94 -9.24
CA TYR A 319 13.10 -16.32 -9.22
C TYR A 319 12.85 -16.74 -7.77
N PRO A 320 11.66 -17.26 -7.43
CA PRO A 320 11.39 -17.75 -6.09
C PRO A 320 12.31 -18.93 -5.76
N THR A 321 12.93 -18.89 -4.58
CA THR A 321 13.81 -19.95 -4.08
C THR A 321 13.08 -20.79 -3.06
N CYS A 322 12.95 -22.09 -3.30
CA CYS A 322 12.33 -23.05 -2.40
C CYS A 322 13.10 -24.37 -2.38
N GLU A 323 12.95 -25.12 -1.29
CA GLU A 323 13.43 -26.49 -1.20
C GLU A 323 12.39 -27.45 -1.79
N ILE A 324 12.89 -28.51 -2.43
CA ILE A 324 12.10 -29.63 -2.91
C ILE A 324 12.65 -30.90 -2.28
N ASP A 325 11.76 -31.73 -1.76
CA ASP A 325 12.08 -32.99 -1.11
C ASP A 325 11.39 -34.15 -1.84
N THR A 326 11.68 -35.38 -1.42
CA THR A 326 11.13 -36.62 -1.98
C THR A 326 10.24 -37.32 -0.97
N VAL A 327 9.05 -37.73 -1.43
CA VAL A 327 8.10 -38.55 -0.67
C VAL A 327 7.91 -39.89 -1.37
N MET A 328 8.25 -40.97 -0.68
CA MET A 328 8.06 -42.34 -1.19
C MET A 328 6.59 -42.79 -1.06
N ASN A 329 6.16 -43.75 -1.88
CA ASN A 329 4.77 -44.21 -1.93
C ASN A 329 4.18 -44.70 -0.59
N ASN A 330 5.01 -45.18 0.33
CA ASN A 330 4.56 -45.62 1.65
C ASN A 330 4.26 -44.48 2.63
N MET A 331 4.62 -43.24 2.29
CA MET A 331 4.46 -42.05 3.14
C MET A 331 3.48 -41.02 2.57
N LEU A 332 2.79 -41.31 1.45
CA LEU A 332 1.95 -40.32 0.75
C LEU A 332 0.86 -39.77 1.67
N HIS A 333 0.21 -40.64 2.44
CA HIS A 333 -0.85 -40.23 3.36
C HIS A 333 -0.32 -39.31 4.44
N GLU A 334 0.70 -39.74 5.19
CA GLU A 334 1.32 -38.96 6.26
C GLU A 334 1.85 -37.59 5.79
N ARG A 335 2.42 -37.53 4.58
CA ARG A 335 3.10 -36.33 4.08
C ARG A 335 2.18 -35.35 3.36
N PHE A 336 1.17 -35.82 2.64
CA PHE A 336 0.29 -34.96 1.83
C PHE A 336 -1.07 -34.68 2.48
N GLU A 337 -1.47 -35.47 3.48
CA GLU A 337 -2.67 -35.16 4.26
C GLU A 337 -2.52 -33.81 4.97
N GLY A 338 -3.59 -33.00 4.95
CA GLY A 338 -3.59 -31.63 5.45
C GLY A 338 -3.02 -30.58 4.48
N GLY A 339 -2.40 -30.99 3.37
CA GLY A 339 -2.02 -30.09 2.27
C GLY A 339 -0.89 -29.10 2.58
N SER A 340 -0.07 -29.36 3.60
CA SER A 340 1.12 -28.56 3.91
C SER A 340 2.25 -28.79 2.91
N LEU A 341 2.40 -30.02 2.42
CA LEU A 341 3.22 -30.40 1.27
C LEU A 341 2.32 -30.70 0.07
N VAL A 342 2.79 -30.33 -1.11
CA VAL A 342 2.09 -30.57 -2.38
C VAL A 342 3.00 -31.41 -3.29
N PRO A 343 2.49 -32.51 -3.89
CA PRO A 343 3.25 -33.28 -4.86
C PRO A 343 3.53 -32.44 -6.11
N VAL A 344 4.76 -32.46 -6.59
CA VAL A 344 5.22 -31.67 -7.73
C VAL A 344 5.32 -32.54 -8.97
N ASP A 345 6.21 -33.53 -8.98
CA ASP A 345 6.47 -34.44 -10.10
C ASP A 345 6.71 -35.88 -9.62
N ALA A 346 6.54 -36.85 -10.51
CA ALA A 346 6.70 -38.27 -10.22
C ALA A 346 8.17 -38.69 -10.32
N ILE A 347 8.56 -39.61 -9.44
CA ILE A 347 9.88 -40.22 -9.44
C ILE A 347 9.71 -41.65 -9.91
N TYR A 348 10.39 -42.01 -11.01
CA TYR A 348 10.32 -43.33 -11.61
C TYR A 348 11.58 -44.15 -11.29
N GLY A 349 11.36 -45.43 -11.00
CA GLY A 349 12.42 -46.44 -10.92
C GLY A 349 12.61 -47.12 -12.27
N SER A 350 12.73 -48.45 -12.25
CA SER A 350 12.84 -49.26 -13.47
C SER A 350 11.47 -49.67 -14.05
N THR A 351 10.38 -49.34 -13.36
CA THR A 351 8.99 -49.65 -13.76
C THR A 351 8.26 -48.39 -14.22
N PRO A 352 7.19 -48.53 -15.03
CA PRO A 352 6.31 -47.41 -15.39
C PRO A 352 5.54 -46.81 -14.21
N ASP A 353 5.41 -47.54 -13.11
CA ASP A 353 4.76 -47.03 -11.90
C ASP A 353 5.72 -46.11 -11.12
N PRO A 354 5.27 -44.93 -10.68
CA PRO A 354 6.06 -44.05 -9.80
C PRO A 354 6.44 -44.78 -8.52
N ILE A 355 7.70 -44.64 -8.09
CA ILE A 355 8.19 -45.14 -6.78
C ILE A 355 8.02 -44.10 -5.66
N GLY A 356 7.76 -42.85 -6.03
CA GLY A 356 7.52 -41.73 -5.15
C GLY A 356 7.26 -40.45 -5.95
N TYR A 357 7.22 -39.32 -5.24
CA TYR A 357 6.97 -38.00 -5.81
C TYR A 357 7.92 -36.99 -5.19
N THR A 358 8.34 -36.02 -5.99
CA THR A 358 8.91 -34.80 -5.43
C THR A 358 7.80 -33.97 -4.79
N ALA A 359 8.13 -33.22 -3.75
CA ALA A 359 7.18 -32.44 -2.97
C ALA A 359 7.82 -31.16 -2.47
N ALA A 360 7.02 -30.10 -2.37
CA ALA A 360 7.44 -28.86 -1.75
C ALA A 360 6.32 -28.29 -0.88
N ALA A 361 6.70 -27.39 0.04
CA ALA A 361 5.74 -26.70 0.88
C ALA A 361 4.70 -25.96 0.02
N ARG A 362 3.46 -25.91 0.48
CA ARG A 362 2.34 -25.32 -0.28
C ARG A 362 2.65 -23.92 -0.86
N PRO A 363 3.27 -22.95 -0.14
CA PRO A 363 3.60 -21.64 -0.72
C PRO A 363 4.59 -21.69 -1.90
N CYS A 364 5.36 -22.77 -2.03
CA CYS A 364 6.33 -22.98 -3.12
C CYS A 364 5.71 -23.59 -4.38
N VAL A 365 4.44 -23.96 -4.33
CA VAL A 365 3.72 -24.68 -5.40
C VAL A 365 2.39 -24.01 -5.73
N ASP A 366 1.68 -23.54 -4.71
CA ASP A 366 0.35 -22.94 -4.77
C ASP A 366 0.40 -21.44 -4.49
N CYS A 367 0.32 -20.63 -5.55
CA CYS A 367 0.36 -19.18 -5.46
C CYS A 367 -0.91 -18.58 -4.82
N THR A 368 -2.00 -19.35 -4.70
CA THR A 368 -3.26 -18.85 -4.11
C THR A 368 -3.15 -18.60 -2.60
N VAL A 369 -2.08 -19.07 -1.97
CA VAL A 369 -1.74 -18.74 -0.58
C VAL A 369 -1.31 -17.28 -0.43
N GLN A 370 -0.81 -16.65 -1.49
CA GLN A 370 -0.24 -15.29 -1.46
C GLN A 370 -0.94 -14.31 -2.41
N GLY A 371 -1.70 -14.82 -3.38
CA GLY A 371 -2.41 -14.02 -4.37
C GLY A 371 -3.68 -14.72 -4.84
N THR A 372 -4.19 -14.27 -5.97
CA THR A 372 -5.38 -14.85 -6.60
C THR A 372 -5.03 -15.41 -7.97
N ASN A 373 -5.60 -16.56 -8.30
CA ASN A 373 -5.51 -17.14 -9.64
C ASN A 373 -6.57 -16.57 -10.60
N VAL A 374 -7.36 -15.59 -10.14
CA VAL A 374 -8.32 -14.87 -10.97
C VAL A 374 -7.60 -13.72 -11.67
N LYS A 375 -7.48 -13.82 -12.99
CA LYS A 375 -6.90 -12.76 -13.82
C LYS A 375 -7.72 -11.46 -13.68
N PRO A 376 -7.11 -10.31 -13.33
CA PRO A 376 -7.83 -9.04 -13.23
C PRO A 376 -8.45 -8.63 -14.57
N ALA A 377 -9.64 -8.02 -14.53
CA ALA A 377 -10.38 -7.64 -15.75
C ALA A 377 -9.64 -6.65 -16.65
N PHE A 378 -8.82 -5.76 -16.06
CA PHE A 378 -7.98 -4.80 -16.80
C PHE A 378 -6.68 -5.41 -17.33
N TRP A 379 -6.38 -6.68 -17.05
CA TRP A 379 -5.09 -7.28 -17.35
C TRP A 379 -5.00 -7.69 -18.82
N GLU A 380 -4.28 -6.88 -19.61
CA GLU A 380 -4.09 -7.11 -21.04
C GLU A 380 -3.02 -8.18 -21.33
#